data_AF-A0A7M5V8K4-F1
#
_entry.id   AF-A0A7M5V8K4-F1
#
_cell.length_a   1.000
_cell.length_b   1.000
_cell.length_c   1.000
_cell.angle_alpha   90.00
_cell.angle_beta   90.00
_cell.angle_gamma   90.00
#
_symmetry.space_group_name_H-M   'P 1'
#
loop_
_entity.id
_entity.type
_entity.pdbx_description
1 polymer ?
#
loop_
_entity_poly.entity_id
_entity_poly.type
_entity_poly.pdbx_seq_one_letter_code
_entity_poly.pdbx_strand_id
1 'polypeptide(L)'
;ILIPILWVLTFGLGFCVVYAPYFRAYQIAGEHFSKAENVIYGSMSEFTWALTVAWVLYACHNGFAGFINTFLSWKCWIPLSRLTFGAYLLHPLVIFYFFLVQENSFHFQNNIFLQYY
;
A
#
# COMPACT_ATOMS: atom_id res chain seq x y z
N ILE A 1 -5.22 -15.13 24.80
CA ILE A 1 -3.82 -15.23 24.33
C ILE A 1 -3.68 -15.15 22.81
N LEU A 2 -4.51 -15.81 22.00
CA LEU A 2 -4.39 -15.76 20.54
C LEU A 2 -4.65 -14.38 19.92
N ILE A 3 -5.61 -13.62 20.46
CA ILE A 3 -6.02 -12.30 19.94
C ILE A 3 -4.87 -11.27 19.92
N PRO A 4 -4.12 -11.04 21.02
CA PRO A 4 -2.99 -10.11 21.00
C PRO A 4 -1.85 -10.59 20.10
N ILE A 5 -1.64 -11.90 19.95
CA ILE A 5 -0.64 -12.46 19.03
C ILE A 5 -1.02 -12.11 17.58
N LEU A 6 -2.30 -12.23 17.20
CA LEU A 6 -2.75 -11.87 15.86
C LEU A 6 -2.66 -10.37 15.59
N TRP A 7 -2.86 -9.52 16.60
CA TRP A 7 -2.61 -8.07 16.47
C TRP A 7 -1.13 -7.77 16.22
N VAL A 8 -0.23 -8.33 17.02
CA VAL A 8 1.23 -8.13 16.83
C VAL A 8 1.68 -8.67 15.47
N LEU A 9 1.17 -9.83 15.06
CA LEU A 9 1.49 -10.44 13.78
C LEU A 9 1.01 -9.58 12.60
N THR A 10 -0.22 -9.05 12.64
CA THR A 10 -0.75 -8.22 11.56
C THR A 10 -0.07 -6.86 11.45
N PHE A 11 0.21 -6.18 12.58
CA PHE A 11 1.02 -4.96 12.54
C PHE A 11 2.44 -5.27 12.08
N GLY A 12 3.07 -6.33 12.57
CA GLY A 12 4.41 -6.76 12.16
C GLY A 12 4.50 -7.05 10.66
N LEU A 13 3.51 -7.75 10.10
CA LEU A 13 3.42 -8.03 8.67
C LEU A 13 3.20 -6.75 7.86
N GLY A 14 2.29 -5.87 8.28
CA GLY A 14 2.06 -4.59 7.61
C GLY A 14 3.30 -3.69 7.59
N PHE A 15 3.99 -3.58 8.73
CA PHE A 15 5.26 -2.87 8.84
C PHE A 15 6.34 -3.53 7.98
N CYS A 16 6.49 -4.85 8.03
CA CYS A 16 7.48 -5.57 7.24
C CYS A 16 7.30 -5.31 5.73
N VAL A 17 6.06 -5.38 5.23
CA VAL A 17 5.78 -5.12 3.81
C VAL A 17 6.16 -3.70 3.42
N VAL A 18 5.79 -2.69 4.22
CA VAL A 18 6.10 -1.29 3.91
C VAL A 18 7.61 -1.02 3.96
N TYR A 19 8.31 -1.54 4.97
CA TYR A 19 9.73 -1.26 5.18
C TYR A 19 10.68 -2.12 4.34
N ALA A 20 10.26 -3.28 3.85
CA ALA A 20 11.07 -4.14 2.98
C ALA A 20 11.70 -3.42 1.77
N PRO A 21 10.97 -2.62 0.96
CA PRO A 21 11.54 -1.92 -0.18
C PRO A 21 12.43 -0.75 0.23
N TYR A 22 12.07 -0.01 1.28
CA TYR A 22 12.91 1.09 1.79
C TYR A 22 14.24 0.57 2.35
N PHE A 23 14.20 -0.53 3.10
CA PHE A 23 15.38 -1.17 3.67
C PHE A 23 16.31 -1.69 2.57
N ARG A 24 15.76 -2.39 1.57
CA ARG A 24 16.54 -2.89 0.42
C ARG A 24 17.16 -1.73 -0.39
N ALA A 25 16.40 -0.67 -0.64
CA ALA A 25 16.87 0.48 -1.42
C ALA A 25 17.98 1.28 -0.72
N TYR A 26 17.92 1.43 0.61
CA TYR A 26 18.92 2.21 1.36
C TYR A 26 20.13 1.41 1.83
N GLN A 27 19.96 0.13 2.19
CA GLN A 27 21.01 -0.64 2.88
C GLN A 27 21.88 -1.47 1.94
N ILE A 28 21.39 -1.81 0.75
CA ILE A 28 22.10 -2.63 -0.24
C ILE A 28 22.34 -1.76 -1.47
N ALA A 29 23.42 -0.97 -1.40
CA ALA A 29 24.04 -0.14 -2.45
C ALA A 29 23.50 -0.31 -3.89
N GLY A 30 22.29 0.18 -4.19
CA GLY A 30 21.73 0.25 -5.54
C GLY A 30 21.51 -1.10 -6.24
N GLU A 31 21.49 -2.24 -5.54
CA GLU A 31 21.13 -3.50 -6.20
C GLU A 31 19.62 -3.57 -6.43
N HIS A 32 19.27 -3.64 -7.72
CA HIS A 32 17.90 -3.84 -8.14
C HIS A 32 17.45 -5.27 -7.80
N PHE A 33 16.22 -5.41 -7.29
CA PHE A 33 15.60 -6.72 -7.10
C PHE A 33 15.72 -7.56 -8.37
N SER A 34 16.07 -8.84 -8.22
CA SER A 34 15.94 -9.78 -9.32
C SER A 34 14.50 -9.75 -9.84
N LYS A 35 14.30 -9.94 -11.15
CA LYS A 35 12.96 -9.90 -11.77
C LYS A 35 11.97 -10.81 -11.05
N ALA A 36 12.43 -12.00 -10.66
CA ALA A 36 11.63 -12.96 -9.90
C ALA A 36 11.24 -12.40 -8.52
N GLU A 37 12.18 -11.77 -7.79
CA GLU A 37 11.91 -11.16 -6.48
C GLU A 37 10.92 -10.02 -6.58
N ASN A 38 11.00 -9.18 -7.63
CA ASN A 38 10.11 -8.05 -7.82
C ASN A 38 8.66 -8.49 -8.09
N VAL A 39 8.46 -9.50 -8.93
CA VAL A 39 7.12 -10.04 -9.25
C VAL A 39 6.51 -10.73 -8.02
N ILE A 40 7.31 -11.51 -7.30
CA ILE A 40 6.87 -12.19 -6.07
C ILE A 40 6.53 -11.16 -5.00
N TYR A 41 7.39 -10.16 -4.79
CA TYR A 41 7.15 -9.11 -3.80
C TYR A 41 5.91 -8.27 -4.16
N GLY A 42 5.75 -7.88 -5.43
CA GLY A 42 4.57 -7.16 -5.90
C GLY A 42 3.27 -7.89 -5.55
N SER A 43 3.22 -9.18 -5.90
CA SER A 43 2.03 -10.01 -5.62
C SER A 43 1.81 -10.21 -4.12
N MET A 44 2.85 -10.64 -3.39
CA MET A 44 2.73 -10.96 -1.95
C MET A 44 2.48 -9.73 -1.08
N SER A 45 2.98 -8.55 -1.47
CA SER A 45 2.75 -7.30 -0.74
C SER A 45 1.27 -6.93 -0.73
N GLU A 46 0.59 -7.04 -1.88
CA GLU A 46 -0.84 -6.78 -2.02
C GLU A 46 -1.67 -7.81 -1.24
N PHE A 47 -1.33 -9.10 -1.32
CA PHE A 47 -2.00 -10.15 -0.55
C PHE A 47 -1.84 -9.93 0.96
N THR A 48 -0.63 -9.59 1.41
CA THR A 48 -0.34 -9.39 2.83
C THR A 48 -1.05 -8.15 3.36
N TRP A 49 -1.09 -7.06 2.58
CA TRP A 49 -1.87 -5.87 2.90
C TRP A 49 -3.37 -6.20 2.99
N ALA A 50 -3.93 -6.91 2.00
CA ALA A 50 -5.32 -7.33 2.01
C ALA A 50 -5.65 -8.20 3.23
N LEU A 51 -4.78 -9.14 3.59
CA LEU A 51 -4.96 -10.00 4.76
C LEU A 51 -4.91 -9.21 6.07
N THR A 52 -4.02 -8.22 6.16
CA THR A 52 -3.91 -7.31 7.32
C THR A 52 -5.21 -6.53 7.50
N VAL A 53 -5.75 -5.95 6.43
CA VAL A 53 -7.03 -5.23 6.47
C VAL A 53 -8.21 -6.16 6.77
N ALA A 54 -8.24 -7.35 6.16
CA ALA A 54 -9.28 -8.35 6.40
C ALA A 54 -9.33 -8.80 7.87
N TRP A 55 -8.17 -8.99 8.50
CA TRP A 55 -8.10 -9.28 9.93
C TRP A 55 -8.68 -8.15 10.78
N VAL A 56 -8.35 -6.89 10.48
CA VAL A 56 -8.89 -5.73 11.21
C VAL A 56 -10.42 -5.70 11.10
N LEU A 57 -10.97 -5.92 9.90
CA LEU A 57 -12.42 -5.99 9.68
C LEU A 57 -13.06 -7.14 10.49
N TYR A 58 -12.46 -8.33 10.44
CA TYR A 58 -12.94 -9.48 11.21
C TYR A 58 -12.90 -9.22 12.72
N ALA A 59 -11.83 -8.61 13.22
CA ALA A 59 -11.69 -8.24 14.63
C ALA A 59 -12.75 -7.21 15.04
N CYS A 60 -13.11 -6.27 14.16
CA CYS A 60 -14.18 -5.32 14.40
C CYS A 60 -15.56 -6.01 14.45
N HIS A 61 -15.83 -6.91 13.51
CA HIS A 61 -17.11 -7.63 13.44
C HIS A 61 -17.36 -8.52 14.67
N ASN A 62 -16.33 -9.19 15.19
CA ASN A 62 -16.44 -10.06 16.36
C ASN A 62 -16.32 -9.33 17.70
N GLY A 63 -16.21 -7.99 17.69
CA GLY A 63 -16.10 -7.19 18.92
C GLY A 63 -14.73 -7.30 19.64
N PHE A 64 -13.74 -7.96 19.04
CA PHE A 64 -12.39 -8.10 19.58
C PHE A 64 -11.49 -6.87 19.35
N ALA A 65 -12.00 -5.87 18.64
CA ALA A 65 -11.26 -4.67 18.27
C ALA A 65 -11.21 -3.57 19.34
N GLY A 66 -12.06 -3.62 20.39
CA GLY A 66 -12.02 -2.71 21.54
C GLY A 66 -11.73 -1.23 21.22
N PHE A 67 -10.49 -0.80 21.45
CA PHE A 67 -10.02 0.56 21.15
C PHE A 67 -10.07 0.91 19.65
N ILE A 68 -9.66 -0.01 18.77
CA ILE A 68 -9.67 0.19 17.31
C ILE A 68 -11.10 0.46 16.81
N ASN A 69 -12.11 -0.24 17.37
CA ASN A 69 -13.50 -0.02 16.99
C ASN A 69 -13.99 1.41 17.33
N THR A 70 -13.56 1.93 18.49
CA THR A 70 -13.89 3.31 18.92
C THR A 70 -13.21 4.34 18.02
N PHE A 71 -11.94 4.09 17.67
CA PHE A 71 -11.18 4.95 16.76
C PHE A 71 -11.79 4.97 15.35
N LEU A 72 -12.14 3.81 14.78
CA LEU A 72 -12.79 3.71 13.46
C LEU A 72 -14.20 4.31 13.44
N SER A 73 -14.94 4.23 14.54
CA SER A 73 -16.30 4.79 14.64
C SER A 73 -16.30 6.31 14.87
N TRP A 74 -15.14 6.96 14.85
CA TRP A 74 -15.04 8.38 15.16
C TRP A 74 -15.62 9.27 14.06
N LYS A 75 -16.45 10.25 14.43
CA LYS A 75 -17.07 11.21 13.49
C LYS A 75 -16.06 12.01 12.64
N CYS A 76 -14.79 12.05 13.05
CA CYS A 76 -13.71 12.64 12.26
C CYS A 76 -13.48 11.94 10.90
N TRP A 77 -13.80 10.64 10.80
CA TRP A 77 -13.67 9.88 9.55
C TRP A 77 -14.68 10.28 8.49
N ILE A 78 -15.81 10.88 8.88
CA ILE A 78 -16.88 11.28 7.95
C ILE A 78 -16.40 12.38 6.98
N PRO A 79 -15.89 13.55 7.44
CA PRO A 79 -15.36 14.55 6.52
C PRO A 79 -14.10 14.06 5.79
N LEU A 80 -13.25 13.26 6.44
CA LEU A 80 -12.04 12.73 5.82
C LEU A 80 -12.35 11.78 4.65
N SER A 81 -13.35 10.91 4.81
CA SER A 81 -13.83 10.02 3.76
C SER A 81 -14.36 10.79 2.54
N ARG A 82 -15.03 11.93 2.77
CA ARG A 82 -15.49 12.80 1.68
C ARG A 82 -14.33 13.47 0.95
N LEU A 83 -13.30 13.90 1.68
CA LEU A 83 -12.11 14.50 1.10
C LEU A 83 -11.32 13.49 0.26
N THR A 84 -11.08 12.28 0.79
CA THR A 84 -10.37 11.23 0.06
C THR A 84 -11.14 10.77 -1.15
N PHE A 85 -12.48 10.69 -1.08
CA PHE A 85 -13.32 10.40 -2.23
C PHE A 85 -13.21 11.50 -3.30
N GLY A 86 -13.23 12.78 -2.90
CA GLY A 86 -13.00 13.90 -3.82
C GLY A 86 -11.63 13.83 -4.49
N ALA A 87 -10.58 13.58 -3.72
CA ALA A 87 -9.22 13.39 -4.25
C ALA A 87 -9.13 12.19 -5.20
N TYR A 88 -9.78 11.07 -4.87
CA TYR A 88 -9.83 9.87 -5.72
C TYR A 88 -10.47 10.14 -7.08
N LEU A 89 -11.57 10.91 -7.13
CA LEU A 89 -12.20 11.29 -8.39
C LEU A 89 -11.33 12.25 -9.22
N LEU A 90 -10.62 13.17 -8.57
CA LEU A 90 -9.72 14.10 -9.25
C LEU A 90 -8.42 13.43 -9.73
N HIS A 91 -7.99 12.35 -9.07
CA HIS A 91 -6.73 11.67 -9.38
C HIS A 91 -6.55 11.29 -10.87
N PRO A 92 -7.47 10.55 -11.51
CA PRO A 92 -7.34 10.21 -12.93
C PRO A 92 -7.43 11.45 -13.85
N LEU A 93 -8.21 12.47 -13.46
CA LEU A 93 -8.31 13.73 -14.23
C LEU A 93 -6.98 14.48 -14.24
N VAL A 94 -6.30 14.55 -13.09
CA VAL A 94 -4.98 15.18 -12.97
C VAL A 94 -3.94 14.40 -13.76
N ILE A 95 -3.93 13.06 -13.67
CA ILE A 95 -3.04 12.20 -14.46
C ILE A 95 -3.27 12.43 -15.95
N PHE A 96 -4.52 12.42 -16.41
CA PHE A 96 -4.87 12.63 -17.80
C PHE A 96 -4.47 14.02 -18.29
N TYR A 97 -4.75 15.06 -17.51
CA TYR A 97 -4.31 16.42 -17.79
C TYR A 97 -2.79 16.53 -17.92
N PHE A 98 -2.04 15.88 -17.01
CA PHE A 98 -0.59 15.84 -17.05
C PHE A 98 -0.08 15.18 -18.34
N PHE A 99 -0.66 14.04 -18.73
CA PHE A 99 -0.33 13.38 -20.00
C PHE A 99 -0.66 14.23 -21.24
N LEU A 100 -1.75 14.99 -21.22
CA LEU A 100 -2.13 15.87 -22.34
C LEU A 100 -1.23 17.11 -22.47
N VAL A 101 -0.85 17.73 -21.34
CA VAL A 101 0.08 18.87 -21.33
C VAL A 101 1.50 18.42 -21.67
N GLN A 102 1.84 17.16 -21.41
CA GLN A 102 3.12 16.57 -21.76
C GLN A 102 3.18 16.20 -23.26
N GLU A 103 3.18 17.22 -24.13
CA GLU A 103 3.33 17.08 -25.58
C GLU A 103 4.78 16.76 -26.03
N ASN A 104 5.74 16.75 -25.09
CA ASN A 104 7.14 16.43 -25.38
C ASN A 104 7.47 14.98 -25.06
N SER A 105 7.92 14.28 -26.09
CA SER A 105 8.23 12.85 -26.13
C SER A 105 9.06 12.44 -24.93
N PHE A 106 8.52 11.53 -24.12
CA PHE A 106 9.34 10.65 -23.31
C PHE A 106 10.34 10.00 -24.26
N HIS A 107 11.58 10.49 -24.29
CA HIS A 107 12.67 9.74 -24.88
C HIS A 107 12.63 8.38 -24.18
N PHE A 108 12.19 7.36 -24.92
CA PHE A 108 12.08 5.98 -24.46
C PHE A 108 13.47 5.54 -24.02
N GLN A 109 13.79 5.78 -22.76
CA GLN A 109 14.88 5.11 -22.09
C GLN A 109 14.40 3.66 -21.93
N ASN A 110 14.64 2.87 -22.99
CA ASN A 110 14.39 1.43 -23.11
C ASN A 110 14.99 0.60 -21.95
N ASN A 111 15.71 1.25 -21.04
CA ASN A 111 16.31 0.65 -19.86
C ASN A 111 15.29 0.40 -18.75
N ILE A 112 14.14 1.08 -18.72
CA ILE A 112 13.14 0.88 -17.64
C ILE A 112 12.28 -0.36 -17.95
N PHE A 113 11.77 -0.48 -19.18
CA PHE A 113 10.90 -1.61 -19.56
C PHE A 113 11.65 -2.95 -19.68
N LEU A 114 12.93 -2.94 -20.09
CA LEU A 114 13.80 -4.15 -20.11
C LEU A 114 14.33 -4.55 -18.71
N GLN A 115 14.10 -3.73 -17.69
CA GLN A 115 14.38 -4.09 -16.30
C GLN A 115 13.19 -4.81 -15.64
N TYR A 116 11.97 -4.56 -16.13
CA TYR A 116 10.73 -5.24 -15.71
C TYR A 116 10.42 -6.52 -16.49
N TYR A 117 11.00 -6.73 -17.68
CA TYR A 117 10.92 -7.96 -18.51
C TYR A 117 12.28 -8.59 -18.67
#